data_AF-A0A939UHG5-F1
#
_entry.id   AF-A0A939UHG5-F1
#
_cell.length_a   1.000
_cell.length_b   1.000
_cell.length_c   1.000
_cell.angle_alpha   90.00
_cell.angle_beta   90.00
_cell.angle_gamma   90.00
#
_symmetry.space_group_name_H-M   'P 1'
#
loop_
_entity.id
_entity.type
_entity.pdbx_description
1 polymer ?
#
loop_
_entity_poly.entity_id
_entity_poly.type
_entity_poly.pdbx_seq_one_letter_code
_entity_poly.pdbx_strand_id
1 'polypeptide(L)'
;MKIREKTYAVIRAEAARKKEERQNIVTDLRRDEKFDGLLRSANALRWDRVLKKGEEKEEAEALLKQTEKEIKNYLSEKGYTEDVLYDTTTCKLCNDTGVFQEKMCECAKRVFVDLSEKRSPLLAGLPDGL
;
A
#
# COMPACT_ATOMS: atom_id res chain seq x y z
N MET A 1 11.41 -22.77 -17.85
CA MET A 1 10.28 -22.76 -16.89
C MET A 1 10.71 -22.37 -15.47
N LYS A 2 11.76 -22.99 -14.89
CA LYS A 2 12.21 -22.77 -13.49
C LYS A 2 12.64 -21.35 -13.08
N ILE A 3 13.00 -20.47 -14.01
CA ILE A 3 13.48 -19.10 -13.69
C ILE A 3 12.30 -18.17 -13.35
N ARG A 4 11.22 -18.21 -14.13
CA ARG A 4 10.05 -17.33 -13.92
C ARG A 4 9.33 -17.61 -12.60
N GLU A 5 9.18 -18.88 -12.25
CA GLU A 5 8.58 -19.30 -10.97
C GLU A 5 9.38 -18.79 -9.77
N LYS A 6 10.72 -18.84 -9.85
CA LYS A 6 11.61 -18.28 -8.82
C LYS A 6 11.47 -16.76 -8.73
N THR A 7 11.41 -16.07 -9.86
CA THR A 7 11.21 -14.61 -9.89
C THR A 7 9.87 -14.21 -9.25
N TYR A 8 8.78 -14.90 -9.57
CA TYR A 8 7.47 -14.64 -8.94
C TYR A 8 7.43 -14.97 -7.46
N ALA A 9 8.19 -15.96 -7.00
CA ALA A 9 8.31 -16.26 -5.57
C ALA A 9 8.99 -15.11 -4.81
N VAL A 10 10.06 -14.53 -5.38
CA VAL A 10 10.77 -13.38 -4.78
C VAL A 10 9.87 -12.15 -4.68
N ILE A 11 9.14 -11.81 -5.76
CA ILE A 11 8.26 -10.63 -5.76
C ILE A 11 7.13 -10.80 -4.72
N ARG A 12 6.52 -11.98 -4.65
CA ARG A 12 5.47 -12.27 -3.66
C ARG A 12 5.99 -12.22 -2.22
N ALA A 13 7.18 -12.77 -1.97
CA ALA A 13 7.81 -12.72 -0.65
C ALA A 13 8.11 -11.27 -0.23
N GLU A 14 8.59 -10.44 -1.15
CA GLU A 14 8.85 -9.03 -0.90
C GLU A 14 7.57 -8.24 -0.59
N ALA A 15 6.50 -8.48 -1.36
CA ALA A 15 5.20 -7.88 -1.10
C ALA A 15 4.62 -8.31 0.27
N ALA A 16 4.78 -9.58 0.64
CA ALA A 16 4.36 -10.10 1.95
C ALA A 16 5.14 -9.45 3.09
N ARG A 17 6.47 -9.34 2.96
CA ARG A 17 7.33 -8.68 3.96
C ARG A 17 6.93 -7.22 4.19
N LYS A 18 6.73 -6.47 3.11
CA LYS A 18 6.28 -5.06 3.20
C LYS A 18 4.91 -4.94 3.87
N LYS A 19 4.01 -5.89 3.62
CA LYS A 19 2.69 -5.93 4.26
C LYS A 19 2.81 -6.20 5.76
N GLU A 20 3.65 -7.15 6.15
CA GLU A 20 3.91 -7.46 7.56
C GLU A 20 4.55 -6.28 8.30
N GLU A 21 5.54 -5.62 7.68
CA GLU A 21 6.17 -4.42 8.24
C GLU A 21 5.16 -3.30 8.50
N ARG A 22 4.28 -3.01 7.53
CA ARG A 22 3.17 -2.05 7.73
C ARG A 22 2.24 -2.48 8.85
N GLN A 23 1.86 -3.76 8.91
CA GLN A 23 0.99 -4.28 9.97
C GLN A 23 1.61 -4.12 11.36
N ASN A 24 2.92 -4.31 11.49
CA ASN A 24 3.64 -4.09 12.74
C ASN A 24 3.65 -2.61 13.12
N ILE A 25 3.95 -1.72 12.17
CA ILE A 25 3.88 -0.27 12.38
C ILE A 25 2.49 0.14 12.86
N VAL A 26 1.43 -0.28 12.17
CA VAL A 26 0.05 0.06 12.55
C VAL A 26 -0.30 -0.50 13.93
N THR A 27 0.08 -1.74 14.23
CA THR A 27 -0.11 -2.36 15.55
C THR A 27 0.52 -1.53 16.66
N ASP A 28 1.75 -1.07 16.45
CA ASP A 28 2.47 -0.26 17.43
C ASP A 28 1.87 1.14 17.57
N LEU A 29 1.48 1.79 16.46
CA LEU A 29 0.80 3.08 16.50
C LEU A 29 -0.53 3.02 17.25
N ARG A 30 -1.28 1.91 17.12
CA ARG A 30 -2.56 1.69 17.81
C ARG A 30 -2.44 1.46 19.32
N ARG A 31 -1.23 1.34 19.87
CA ARG A 31 -1.02 1.38 21.32
C ARG A 31 -1.25 2.77 21.90
N ASP A 32 -1.19 3.82 21.08
CA ASP A 32 -1.62 5.16 21.46
C ASP A 32 -3.15 5.25 21.33
N GLU A 33 -3.84 5.45 22.46
CA GLU A 33 -5.30 5.52 22.52
C GLU A 33 -5.89 6.64 21.65
N LYS A 34 -5.16 7.77 21.51
CA LYS A 34 -5.60 8.89 20.66
C LYS A 34 -5.67 8.43 19.21
N PHE A 35 -4.61 7.78 18.74
CA PHE A 35 -4.54 7.33 17.36
C PHE A 35 -5.53 6.20 17.07
N ASP A 36 -5.67 5.23 17.97
CA ASP A 36 -6.64 4.16 17.84
C ASP A 36 -8.09 4.69 17.86
N GLY A 37 -8.35 5.70 18.69
CA GLY A 37 -9.60 6.45 18.68
C GLY A 37 -9.90 7.11 17.33
N LEU A 38 -8.92 7.82 16.77
CA LEU A 38 -9.05 8.46 15.44
C LEU A 38 -9.36 7.45 14.34
N LEU A 39 -8.68 6.30 14.31
CA LEU A 39 -8.94 5.25 13.31
C LEU A 39 -10.35 4.66 13.44
N ARG A 40 -10.82 4.39 14.67
CA ARG A 40 -12.20 3.93 14.89
C ARG A 40 -13.22 4.96 14.43
N SER A 41 -13.03 6.22 14.79
CA SER A 41 -13.92 7.32 14.40
C SER A 41 -13.97 7.48 12.88
N ALA A 42 -12.82 7.47 12.21
CA ALA A 42 -12.77 7.55 10.74
C ALA A 42 -13.53 6.39 10.08
N ASN A 43 -13.40 5.17 10.60
CA ASN A 43 -14.13 4.02 10.09
C ASN A 43 -15.65 4.14 10.30
N ALA A 44 -16.10 4.59 11.47
CA ALA A 44 -17.51 4.85 11.73
C ALA A 44 -18.07 5.92 10.80
N LEU A 45 -17.35 7.04 10.63
CA LEU A 45 -17.74 8.14 9.75
C LEU A 45 -17.79 7.73 8.27
N ARG A 46 -16.93 6.81 7.83
CA ARG A 46 -16.99 6.22 6.48
C ARG A 46 -18.28 5.43 6.24
N TRP A 47 -18.79 4.72 7.25
CA TRP A 47 -20.09 4.05 7.20
C TRP A 47 -21.24 5.05 7.21
N ASP A 48 -21.19 6.03 8.11
CA ASP A 48 -22.18 7.10 8.20
C ASP A 48 -22.35 7.84 6.87
N ARG A 49 -21.25 8.18 6.18
CA ARG A 49 -21.29 8.80 4.84
C ARG A 49 -22.06 7.96 3.81
N VAL A 50 -22.01 6.63 3.91
CA VAL A 50 -22.69 5.71 2.98
C VAL A 50 -24.17 5.54 3.35
N LEU A 51 -24.48 5.52 4.64
CA LEU A 51 -25.81 5.20 5.16
C LEU A 51 -26.72 6.43 5.27
N LYS A 52 -26.16 7.59 5.64
CA LYS A 52 -26.89 8.86 5.83
C LYS A 52 -27.17 9.59 4.51
N LYS A 53 -28.10 10.54 4.55
CA LYS A 53 -28.52 11.35 3.40
C LYS A 53 -28.72 12.81 3.81
N GLY A 54 -28.74 13.71 2.83
CA GLY A 54 -28.93 15.14 3.07
C GLY A 54 -27.88 15.72 4.02
N GLU A 55 -28.32 16.58 4.93
CA GLU A 55 -27.46 17.31 5.88
C GLU A 55 -26.62 16.36 6.76
N GLU A 56 -27.18 15.24 7.21
CA GLU A 56 -26.44 14.26 8.04
C GLU A 56 -25.27 13.62 7.30
N LYS A 57 -25.39 13.46 5.98
CA LYS A 57 -24.29 12.97 5.14
C LYS A 57 -23.20 14.03 5.03
N GLU A 58 -23.58 15.29 4.82
CA GLU A 58 -22.64 16.40 4.70
C GLU A 58 -21.86 16.61 6.01
N GLU A 59 -22.53 16.49 7.16
CA GLU A 59 -21.89 16.53 8.47
C GLU A 59 -20.90 15.37 8.66
N ALA A 60 -21.30 14.14 8.32
CA ALA A 60 -20.41 12.98 8.37
C ALA A 60 -19.19 13.14 7.45
N GLU A 61 -19.36 13.73 6.27
CA GLU A 61 -18.24 14.03 5.35
C GLU A 61 -17.29 15.10 5.90
N ALA A 62 -17.81 16.15 6.53
CA ALA A 62 -17.00 17.20 7.15
C ALA A 62 -16.18 16.64 8.32
N LEU A 63 -16.82 15.88 9.21
CA LEU A 63 -16.15 15.22 10.34
C LEU A 63 -15.12 14.19 9.87
N LEU A 64 -15.41 13.44 8.80
CA LEU A 64 -14.47 12.48 8.23
C LEU A 64 -13.21 13.20 7.73
N LYS A 65 -13.35 14.29 6.98
CA LYS A 65 -12.20 15.08 6.49
C LYS A 65 -11.35 15.63 7.63
N GLN A 66 -11.97 16.10 8.71
CA GLN A 66 -11.23 16.58 9.88
C GLN A 66 -10.47 15.43 10.55
N THR A 67 -11.13 14.28 10.76
CA THR A 67 -10.52 13.10 11.38
C THR A 67 -9.34 12.58 10.55
N GLU A 68 -9.48 12.53 9.22
CA GLU A 68 -8.40 12.13 8.30
C GLU A 68 -7.21 13.10 8.36
N LYS A 69 -7.45 14.40 8.52
CA LYS A 69 -6.38 15.39 8.74
C LYS A 69 -5.64 15.16 10.05
N GLU A 70 -6.35 14.83 11.13
CA GLU A 70 -5.73 14.53 12.43
C GLU A 70 -4.90 13.25 12.39
N ILE A 71 -5.40 12.21 11.70
CA ILE A 71 -4.63 10.98 11.42
C ILE A 71 -3.35 11.32 10.68
N LYS A 72 -3.43 12.10 9.60
CA LYS A 72 -2.28 12.50 8.79
C LYS A 72 -1.23 13.25 9.61
N ASN A 73 -1.66 14.19 10.46
CA ASN A 73 -0.76 14.93 11.33
C ASN A 73 -0.06 14.00 12.33
N TYR A 74 -0.81 13.11 12.97
CA TYR A 74 -0.25 12.13 13.90
C TYR A 74 0.80 11.23 13.23
N LEU A 75 0.51 10.73 12.02
CA LEU A 75 1.48 9.93 11.27
C LEU A 75 2.75 10.73 10.94
N SER A 76 2.59 11.98 10.50
CA SER A 76 3.73 12.84 10.18
C SER A 76 4.60 13.12 11.41
N GLU A 77 4.01 13.30 12.59
CA GLU A 77 4.74 13.46 13.86
C GLU A 77 5.55 12.20 14.21
N LYS A 78 5.07 11.01 13.82
CA LYS A 78 5.75 9.73 13.99
C LYS A 78 6.70 9.37 12.84
N GLY A 79 6.85 10.25 11.84
CA GLY A 79 7.72 10.04 10.69
C GLY A 79 7.15 9.10 9.63
N TYR A 80 5.84 8.87 9.64
CA TYR A 80 5.13 8.02 8.68
C TYR A 80 4.25 8.84 7.72
N THR A 81 4.04 8.29 6.55
CA THR A 81 3.04 8.75 5.57
C THR A 81 1.76 7.91 5.64
N GLU A 82 0.67 8.35 5.01
CA GLU A 82 -0.65 7.70 5.09
C GLU A 82 -0.70 6.30 4.45
N ASP A 83 0.28 5.98 3.60
CA ASP A 83 0.48 4.67 2.97
C ASP A 83 0.77 3.55 3.97
N VAL A 84 1.17 3.87 5.21
CA VAL A 84 1.31 2.84 6.26
C VAL A 84 -0.04 2.26 6.68
N LEU A 85 -1.14 2.99 6.48
CA LEU A 85 -2.48 2.56 6.90
C LEU A 85 -3.23 1.72 5.87
N TYR A 86 -2.88 1.86 4.59
CA TYR A 86 -3.64 1.28 3.50
C TYR A 86 -2.72 0.58 2.53
N ASP A 87 -3.20 -0.49 1.90
CA ASP A 87 -2.56 -1.03 0.71
C ASP A 87 -2.74 -0.03 -0.44
N THR A 88 -1.91 1.01 -0.49
CA THR A 88 -1.80 1.89 -1.65
C THR A 88 -0.93 1.18 -2.67
N THR A 89 -1.58 0.54 -3.63
CA THR A 89 -0.89 -0.08 -4.74
C THR A 89 -0.63 0.98 -5.81
N THR A 90 0.63 1.10 -6.21
CA THR A 90 1.06 2.02 -7.26
C THR A 90 0.55 1.53 -8.61
N CYS A 91 0.56 0.21 -8.82
CA CYS A 91 0.00 -0.43 -9.99
C CYS A 91 -1.37 -1.04 -9.71
N LYS A 92 -2.42 -0.43 -10.28
CA LYS A 92 -3.81 -0.93 -10.20
C LYS A 92 -4.05 -2.27 -10.92
N LEU A 93 -3.13 -2.71 -11.78
CA LEU A 93 -3.24 -3.97 -12.52
C LEU A 93 -2.76 -5.16 -11.68
N CYS A 94 -1.55 -5.08 -11.12
CA CYS A 94 -0.99 -6.17 -10.32
C CYS A 94 -1.06 -5.95 -8.82
N ASN A 95 -1.55 -4.80 -8.36
CA ASN A 95 -1.56 -4.43 -6.95
C ASN A 95 -0.17 -4.52 -6.30
N ASP A 96 0.86 -4.09 -7.06
CA ASP A 96 2.29 -4.18 -6.72
C ASP A 96 2.81 -5.59 -6.41
N THR A 97 2.01 -6.64 -6.68
CA THR A 97 2.46 -8.04 -6.59
C THR A 97 3.36 -8.44 -7.76
N GLY A 98 3.47 -7.57 -8.77
CA GLY A 98 4.23 -7.78 -9.99
C GLY A 98 3.70 -8.87 -10.91
N VAL A 99 2.52 -9.44 -10.61
CA VAL A 99 1.87 -10.48 -11.43
C VAL A 99 0.45 -10.07 -11.80
N PHE A 100 0.10 -10.21 -13.07
CA PHE A 100 -1.27 -10.06 -13.58
C PHE A 100 -1.52 -11.17 -14.61
N GLN A 101 -2.59 -11.94 -14.44
CA GLN A 101 -2.92 -13.08 -15.31
C GLN A 101 -1.73 -14.04 -15.53
N GLU A 102 -1.05 -14.44 -14.45
CA GLU A 102 0.12 -15.34 -14.45
C GLU A 102 1.35 -14.82 -15.23
N LYS A 103 1.30 -13.57 -15.69
CA LYS A 103 2.38 -12.87 -16.39
C LYS A 103 2.95 -11.75 -15.52
N MET A 104 4.22 -11.43 -15.72
CA MET A 104 4.86 -10.31 -15.05
C MET A 104 4.20 -9.02 -15.54
N CYS A 105 3.70 -8.22 -14.59
CA CYS A 105 3.06 -6.97 -14.92
C CYS A 105 4.10 -5.97 -15.42
N GLU A 106 3.68 -5.09 -16.33
CA GLU A 106 4.54 -4.09 -16.97
C GLU A 106 5.26 -3.16 -15.97
N CYS A 107 4.63 -2.88 -14.82
CA CYS A 107 5.27 -2.12 -13.74
C CYS A 107 6.46 -2.87 -13.13
N ALA A 108 6.33 -4.20 -12.95
CA ALA A 108 7.38 -5.04 -12.40
C ALA A 108 8.48 -5.30 -13.43
N LYS A 109 8.15 -5.34 -14.72
CA LYS A 109 9.15 -5.38 -15.80
C LYS A 109 10.04 -4.15 -15.79
N ARG A 110 9.45 -2.95 -15.66
CA ARG A 110 10.21 -1.69 -15.54
C ARG A 110 11.14 -1.67 -14.33
N VAL A 111 10.63 -2.05 -13.15
CA VAL A 111 11.45 -2.16 -11.94
C VAL A 111 12.56 -3.22 -12.11
N PHE A 112 12.27 -4.32 -12.81
CA PHE A 112 13.26 -5.34 -13.13
C PHE A 112 14.38 -4.80 -14.04
N VAL A 113 14.03 -4.05 -15.09
CA VAL A 113 15.01 -3.39 -15.97
C VAL A 113 15.89 -2.43 -15.17
N ASP A 114 15.29 -1.53 -14.39
CA ASP A 114 16.03 -0.57 -13.56
C ASP A 114 16.97 -1.25 -12.54
N LEU A 115 16.54 -2.35 -11.94
CA LEU A 115 17.35 -3.12 -11.00
C LEU A 115 18.44 -3.92 -11.72
N SER A 116 18.18 -4.38 -12.95
CA SER A 116 19.15 -5.12 -13.75
C SER A 116 20.31 -4.24 -14.21
N GLU A 117 20.02 -2.99 -14.56
CA GLU A 117 21.01 -1.98 -14.94
C GLU A 117 21.85 -1.53 -13.72
N LYS A 118 21.24 -1.47 -12.53
CA LYS A 118 21.90 -0.91 -11.34
C LYS A 118 22.70 -1.93 -10.51
N ARG A 119 22.51 -3.25 -10.66
CA ARG A 119 22.98 -4.21 -9.63
C ARG A 119 23.84 -5.41 -10.04
N SER A 120 24.02 -5.83 -11.30
CA SER A 120 24.97 -6.94 -11.55
C SER A 120 25.33 -7.24 -13.01
N PRO A 121 26.61 -7.55 -13.31
CA PRO A 121 27.05 -8.14 -14.59
C PRO A 121 26.38 -9.46 -14.96
N LEU A 122 25.70 -10.13 -14.03
CA LEU A 122 24.96 -11.38 -14.27
C LEU A 122 23.66 -11.20 -15.08
N LEU A 123 23.25 -9.95 -15.33
CA LEU A 123 22.09 -9.62 -16.18
C LEU A 123 22.52 -9.07 -17.56
N ALA A 124 23.82 -9.03 -17.85
CA ALA A 124 24.31 -8.72 -19.19
C ALA A 124 23.92 -9.87 -20.15
N GLY A 125 22.99 -9.59 -21.06
CA GLY A 125 22.62 -10.50 -22.15
C GLY A 125 21.21 -11.09 -22.11
N LEU A 126 20.30 -10.57 -21.28
CA LEU A 126 18.87 -10.87 -21.46
C LEU A 126 18.32 -10.03 -22.63
N PRO A 127 17.65 -10.64 -23.62
CA PRO A 127 17.15 -9.89 -24.77
C PRO A 127 16.03 -8.93 -24.35
N ASP A 128 16.08 -7.72 -24.91
CA ASP A 128 15.03 -6.73 -24.80
C ASP A 128 13.73 -7.31 -25.37
N GLY A 129 12.70 -7.40 -24.53
CA GLY A 129 11.37 -7.85 -24.95
C GLY A 129 10.97 -9.22 -24.39
N LEU A 130 10.61 -9.24 -23.11
CA LEU A 130 9.72 -10.23 -22.50
C LEU A 130 8.48 -9.52 -21.97
#